data_AF-A0AAW0X2W1-F1
#
_entry.id   AF-A0AAW0X2W1-F1
#
_cell.length_a   1.000
_cell.length_b   1.000
_cell.length_c   1.000
_cell.angle_alpha   90.00
_cell.angle_beta   90.00
_cell.angle_gamma   90.00
#
_symmetry.space_group_name_H-M   'P 1'
#
loop_
_entity.id
_entity.type
_entity.pdbx_description
1 polymer ?
#
loop_
_entity_poly.entity_id
_entity_poly.type
_entity_poly.pdbx_seq_one_letter_code
_entity_poly.pdbx_strand_id
1 'polypeptide(L)'
;MALNRLQEEAGAAANLVEMDSVPGGYELVSPHRTNKVDSLDLVELAKEIQKADTFVHANVSNKLQVIAEQVRFLQEQARKVLQEAKDNADLHHIPCNFVKKPGSTYHLYRRPSGQKYFSIISPKV
;
A
#
# COMPACT_ATOMS: atom_id res chain seq x y z
N MET A 1 -44.56 -25.15 8.47
CA MET A 1 -43.94 -26.02 9.50
C MET A 1 -42.44 -25.96 9.27
N ALA A 2 -41.56 -25.53 10.18
CA ALA A 2 -41.71 -25.19 11.58
C ALA A 2 -40.72 -24.05 11.90
N LEU A 3 -41.25 -22.95 12.41
CA LEU A 3 -40.56 -22.09 13.35
C LEU A 3 -40.41 -22.88 14.64
N ASN A 4 -39.18 -23.08 15.13
CA ASN A 4 -38.81 -23.17 16.54
C ASN A 4 -37.40 -23.74 16.71
N ARG A 5 -36.45 -22.86 17.05
CA ARG A 5 -35.54 -23.00 18.19
C ARG A 5 -34.74 -21.71 18.30
N LEU A 6 -35.37 -20.69 18.86
CA LEU A 6 -34.62 -19.78 19.73
C LEU A 6 -34.24 -20.63 20.94
N GLN A 7 -33.07 -21.26 20.85
CA GLN A 7 -32.47 -21.85 22.03
C GLN A 7 -31.89 -20.67 22.79
N GLU A 8 -32.71 -20.20 23.72
CA GLU A 8 -32.35 -19.36 24.85
C GLU A 8 -31.18 -20.06 25.57
N GLU A 9 -29.95 -19.69 25.23
CA GLU A 9 -28.79 -20.11 26.03
C GLU A 9 -28.88 -19.37 27.36
N ALA A 10 -29.57 -20.01 28.31
CA ALA A 10 -29.49 -19.72 29.72
C ALA A 10 -28.01 -19.60 30.10
N GLY A 11 -27.64 -18.42 30.59
CA GLY A 11 -26.26 -17.95 30.72
C GLY A 11 -25.29 -19.02 31.20
N ALA A 12 -24.22 -19.21 30.42
CA ALA A 12 -23.05 -19.94 30.87
C ALA A 12 -22.60 -19.32 32.20
N ALA A 13 -22.79 -20.06 33.31
CA ALA A 13 -22.27 -19.68 34.60
C ALA A 13 -20.76 -19.55 34.45
N ALA A 14 -20.26 -18.32 34.46
CA ALA A 14 -18.83 -18.05 34.29
C ALA A 14 -18.05 -18.88 35.32
N ASN A 15 -17.07 -19.64 34.85
CA ASN A 15 -16.17 -20.39 35.72
C ASN A 15 -15.21 -19.40 36.38
N LEU A 16 -15.65 -18.76 37.47
CA LEU A 16 -14.91 -17.71 38.16
C LEU A 16 -13.81 -18.33 39.01
N VAL A 17 -12.61 -17.77 38.91
CA VAL A 17 -11.48 -18.12 39.76
C VAL A 17 -11.75 -17.64 41.20
N GLU A 18 -11.32 -18.40 42.20
CA GLU A 18 -11.46 -18.03 43.61
C GLU A 18 -10.75 -16.70 43.91
N MET A 19 -11.36 -15.88 44.78
CA MET A 19 -10.79 -14.59 45.16
C MET A 19 -9.62 -14.81 46.11
N ASP A 20 -8.42 -14.41 45.70
CA ASP A 20 -7.23 -14.42 46.54
C ASP A 20 -7.03 -13.05 47.21
N SER A 21 -7.11 -13.01 48.55
CA SER A 21 -6.86 -11.80 49.34
C SER A 21 -5.38 -11.58 49.66
N VAL A 22 -4.52 -12.56 49.36
CA VAL A 22 -3.08 -12.55 49.70
C VAL A 22 -2.21 -13.05 48.52
N PRO A 23 -2.34 -12.45 47.32
CA PRO A 23 -1.55 -12.88 46.17
C PRO A 23 -0.06 -12.69 46.44
N GLY A 24 0.71 -13.78 46.33
CA GLY A 24 2.15 -13.77 46.57
C GLY A 24 2.57 -13.60 48.05
N GLY A 25 1.66 -13.81 49.00
CA GLY A 25 1.95 -13.76 50.44
C GLY A 25 1.85 -12.37 51.09
N TYR A 26 1.38 -11.36 50.36
CA TYR A 26 1.17 -10.00 50.86
C TYR A 26 -0.32 -9.67 50.97
N GLU A 27 -0.75 -9.16 52.13
CA GLU A 27 -2.15 -8.79 52.39
C GLU A 27 -2.54 -7.52 51.60
N LEU A 28 -3.61 -7.61 50.81
CA LEU A 28 -4.11 -6.47 50.05
C LEU A 28 -4.79 -5.46 50.97
N VAL A 29 -4.43 -4.18 50.81
CA VAL A 29 -5.03 -3.06 51.57
C VAL A 29 -6.54 -2.97 51.36
N SER A 30 -7.05 -3.40 50.20
CA SER A 30 -8.49 -3.49 49.94
C SER A 30 -8.83 -4.52 48.85
N PRO A 31 -9.01 -5.81 49.20
CA PRO A 31 -9.28 -6.90 48.24
C PRO A 31 -10.52 -6.65 47.37
N HIS A 32 -11.48 -5.88 47.90
CA HIS A 32 -12.74 -5.56 47.23
C HIS A 32 -12.58 -4.51 46.12
N ARG A 33 -11.63 -3.58 46.25
CA ARG A 33 -11.33 -2.56 45.24
C ARG A 33 -10.41 -3.09 44.16
N THR A 34 -9.47 -3.95 44.51
CA THR A 34 -8.52 -4.56 43.56
C THR A 34 -9.19 -5.56 42.63
N ASN A 35 -10.24 -6.23 43.09
CA ASN A 35 -10.94 -7.28 42.33
C ASN A 35 -12.26 -6.81 41.68
N LYS A 36 -12.63 -5.54 41.84
CA LYS A 36 -13.79 -4.97 41.14
C LYS A 36 -13.34 -4.04 40.03
N VAL A 37 -13.89 -4.26 38.84
CA VAL A 37 -13.83 -3.31 37.73
C VAL A 37 -14.70 -2.12 38.09
N ASP A 38 -14.11 -0.92 38.10
CA ASP A 38 -14.85 0.32 38.31
C ASP A 38 -15.61 0.71 37.02
N SER A 39 -16.73 1.41 37.13
CA SER A 39 -17.51 1.82 35.95
C SER A 39 -16.72 2.70 34.99
N LEU A 40 -15.69 3.40 35.49
CA LEU A 40 -14.78 4.23 34.69
C LEU A 40 -13.81 3.40 33.84
N ASP A 41 -13.44 2.19 34.29
CA ASP A 41 -12.49 1.30 33.62
C ASP A 41 -13.03 0.80 32.27
N LEU A 42 -14.35 0.52 32.18
CA LEU A 42 -15.00 0.19 30.91
C LEU A 42 -14.94 1.34 29.89
N VAL A 43 -15.05 2.59 30.35
CA VAL A 43 -14.97 3.77 29.49
C VAL A 43 -13.53 4.00 29.02
N GLU A 44 -12.54 3.79 29.89
CA GLU A 44 -11.12 3.85 29.53
C GLU A 44 -10.75 2.76 28.52
N LEU A 45 -11.22 1.52 28.74
CA LEU A 45 -11.05 0.44 27.79
C LEU A 45 -11.67 0.76 26.42
N ALA A 46 -12.89 1.30 26.39
CA ALA A 46 -13.54 1.68 25.13
C ALA A 46 -12.74 2.78 24.38
N LYS A 47 -12.14 3.74 25.10
CA LYS A 47 -11.27 4.77 24.51
C LYS A 47 -10.00 4.15 23.91
N GLU A 48 -9.35 3.23 24.62
CA GLU A 48 -8.14 2.58 24.11
C GLU A 48 -8.45 1.67 22.91
N ILE A 49 -9.59 0.99 22.88
CA ILE A 49 -10.05 0.23 21.71
C ILE A 49 -10.24 1.16 20.51
N GLN A 50 -10.94 2.29 20.68
CA GLN A 50 -11.16 3.26 19.60
C GLN A 50 -9.84 3.84 19.07
N LYS A 51 -8.89 4.11 19.97
CA LYS A 51 -7.56 4.60 19.63
C LYS A 51 -6.74 3.56 18.87
N ALA A 52 -6.77 2.30 19.30
CA ALA A 52 -6.12 1.19 18.61
C ALA A 52 -6.67 1.02 17.18
N ASP A 53 -7.99 1.08 17.02
CA ASP A 53 -8.64 1.00 15.71
C ASP A 53 -8.21 2.14 14.78
N THR A 54 -8.15 3.37 15.32
CA THR A 54 -7.64 4.53 14.58
C THR A 54 -6.19 4.33 14.11
N PHE A 55 -5.33 3.76 14.95
CA PHE A 55 -3.94 3.46 14.56
C PHE A 55 -3.84 2.37 13.50
N VAL A 56 -4.67 1.33 13.58
CA VAL A 56 -4.72 0.28 12.57
C VAL A 56 -5.14 0.88 11.22
N HIS A 57 -6.21 1.68 11.21
CA HIS A 57 -6.68 2.37 10.00
C HIS A 57 -5.63 3.29 9.39
N ALA A 58 -4.95 4.10 10.21
CA ALA A 58 -3.87 4.98 9.74
C ALA A 58 -2.70 4.18 9.15
N ASN A 59 -2.28 3.10 9.82
CA ASN A 59 -1.18 2.25 9.36
C ASN A 59 -1.50 1.56 8.03
N VAL A 60 -2.72 1.00 7.90
CA VAL A 60 -3.19 0.40 6.65
C VAL A 60 -3.21 1.43 5.53
N SER A 61 -3.76 2.62 5.79
CA SER A 61 -3.84 3.70 4.80
C SER A 61 -2.45 4.12 4.30
N ASN A 62 -1.49 4.30 5.21
CA ASN A 62 -0.12 4.66 4.86
C ASN A 62 0.56 3.57 4.01
N LYS A 63 0.38 2.28 4.37
CA LYS A 63 0.95 1.17 3.59
C LYS A 63 0.33 1.08 2.19
N LEU A 64 -0.98 1.25 2.08
CA LEU A 64 -1.67 1.26 0.79
C LEU A 64 -1.25 2.44 -0.09
N GLN A 65 -1.01 3.61 0.52
CA GLN A 65 -0.51 4.78 -0.20
C GLN A 65 0.87 4.49 -0.82
N VAL A 66 1.81 3.92 -0.06
CA VAL A 66 3.13 3.53 -0.58
C VAL A 66 3.01 2.55 -1.75
N ILE A 67 2.13 1.55 -1.63
CA ILE A 67 1.89 0.58 -2.72
C ILE A 67 1.34 1.29 -3.95
N ALA A 68 0.37 2.20 -3.78
CA ALA A 68 -0.21 2.95 -4.90
C ALA A 68 0.85 3.81 -5.63
N GLU A 69 1.74 4.45 -4.89
CA GLU A 69 2.86 5.22 -5.44
C GLU A 69 3.84 4.32 -6.22
N GLN A 70 4.17 3.14 -5.69
CA GLN A 70 5.01 2.16 -6.38
C GLN A 70 4.37 1.66 -7.69
N VAL A 71 3.08 1.35 -7.68
CA VAL A 71 2.35 0.92 -8.89
C VAL A 71 2.37 2.02 -9.94
N ARG A 72 2.11 3.27 -9.56
CA ARG A 72 2.19 4.42 -10.47
C ARG A 72 3.59 4.59 -11.06
N PHE A 73 4.62 4.45 -10.24
CA PHE A 73 5.99 4.50 -10.70
C PHE A 73 6.29 3.41 -11.74
N LEU A 74 5.89 2.15 -11.47
CA LEU A 74 6.08 1.05 -12.42
C LEU A 74 5.32 1.26 -13.73
N GLN A 75 4.10 1.79 -13.67
CA GLN A 75 3.31 2.13 -14.87
C GLN A 75 4.03 3.17 -15.73
N GLU A 76 4.59 4.22 -15.11
CA GLU A 76 5.32 5.27 -15.83
C GLU A 76 6.63 4.74 -16.42
N GLN A 77 7.35 3.85 -15.71
CA GLN A 77 8.53 3.17 -16.26
C GLN A 77 8.16 2.31 -17.48
N ALA A 78 7.10 1.50 -17.38
CA ALA A 78 6.62 0.70 -18.51
C ALA A 78 6.25 1.58 -19.71
N ARG A 79 5.57 2.71 -19.47
CA ARG A 79 5.22 3.67 -20.53
C ARG A 79 6.47 4.22 -21.23
N LYS A 80 7.51 4.57 -20.48
CA LYS A 80 8.78 5.06 -21.04
C LYS A 80 9.46 4.00 -21.91
N VAL A 81 9.56 2.76 -21.42
CA VAL A 81 10.16 1.64 -22.17
C VAL A 81 9.40 1.40 -23.48
N LEU A 82 8.06 1.41 -23.45
CA LEU A 82 7.25 1.25 -24.66
C LEU A 82 7.43 2.40 -25.65
N GLN A 83 7.49 3.64 -25.16
CA GLN A 83 7.73 4.80 -26.00
C GLN A 83 9.11 4.76 -26.65
N GLU A 84 10.15 4.43 -25.88
CA GLU A 84 11.51 4.27 -26.39
C GLU A 84 11.60 3.14 -27.42
N ALA A 85 10.98 1.99 -27.16
CA ALA A 85 10.93 0.88 -28.10
C ALA A 85 10.25 1.28 -29.42
N LYS A 86 9.15 2.05 -29.34
CA LYS A 86 8.46 2.59 -30.51
C LYS A 86 9.33 3.57 -31.28
N ASP A 87 9.94 4.54 -30.60
CA ASP A 87 10.79 5.55 -31.22
C ASP A 87 12.01 4.89 -31.88
N ASN A 88 12.63 3.91 -31.21
CA ASN A 88 13.73 3.14 -31.77
C ASN A 88 13.30 2.34 -33.01
N ALA A 89 12.12 1.72 -32.99
CA ALA A 89 11.58 1.01 -34.15
C ALA A 89 11.30 1.97 -35.32
N ASP A 90 10.69 3.12 -35.05
CA ASP A 90 10.40 4.15 -36.05
C ASP A 90 11.70 4.68 -36.66
N LEU A 91 12.71 5.01 -35.85
CA LEU A 91 14.02 5.45 -36.30
C LEU A 91 14.77 4.36 -37.07
N HIS A 92 14.61 3.08 -36.71
CA HIS A 92 15.27 1.99 -37.42
C HIS A 92 14.78 1.88 -38.88
N HIS A 93 13.50 2.12 -39.13
CA HIS A 93 12.88 2.02 -40.46
C HIS A 93 13.13 3.24 -41.38
N ILE A 94 13.68 4.34 -40.86
CA ILE A 94 13.94 5.53 -41.66
C ILE A 94 15.08 5.27 -42.67
N PRO A 95 14.91 5.66 -43.94
CA PRO A 95 15.92 5.45 -44.97
C PRO A 95 17.23 6.20 -44.67
N CYS A 96 18.35 5.54 -44.92
CA CYS A 96 19.69 6.09 -44.83
C CYS A 96 20.56 5.62 -46.01
N ASN A 97 21.35 6.54 -46.59
CA ASN A 97 22.26 6.25 -47.71
C ASN A 97 23.68 5.88 -47.24
N PHE A 98 23.83 5.49 -45.98
CA PHE A 98 25.11 5.16 -45.36
C PHE A 98 24.94 4.04 -44.33
N VAL A 99 26.05 3.40 -43.95
CA VAL A 99 26.07 2.36 -42.92
C VAL A 99 26.10 3.00 -41.53
N LYS A 100 25.14 2.67 -40.67
CA LYS A 100 25.11 3.11 -39.27
C LYS A 100 26.26 2.44 -38.50
N LYS A 101 27.11 3.25 -37.89
CA LYS A 101 28.25 2.85 -37.04
C LYS A 101 27.90 3.19 -35.58
N PRO A 102 28.05 2.24 -34.65
CA PRO A 102 27.87 2.51 -33.22
C PRO A 102 28.74 3.69 -32.76
N GLY A 103 28.21 4.53 -31.85
CA GLY A 103 28.90 5.69 -31.31
C GLY A 103 28.92 6.95 -32.20
N SER A 104 28.34 6.88 -33.40
CA SER A 104 28.20 8.04 -34.28
C SER A 104 26.87 8.75 -34.07
N THR A 105 26.87 10.08 -34.11
CA THR A 105 25.65 10.90 -34.07
C THR A 105 25.10 11.07 -35.48
N TYR A 106 23.80 10.79 -35.65
CA TYR A 106 23.08 10.98 -36.91
C TYR A 106 21.97 12.00 -36.74
N HIS A 107 21.81 12.87 -37.74
CA HIS A 107 20.81 13.92 -37.75
C HIS A 107 19.61 13.51 -38.60
N LEU A 108 18.41 13.63 -38.04
CA LEU A 108 17.16 13.31 -38.72
C LEU A 108 16.57 14.57 -39.37
N TYR A 109 16.35 14.51 -40.69
CA TYR A 109 15.76 15.60 -41.45
C TYR A 109 14.43 15.17 -42.08
N ARG A 110 13.61 16.16 -42.47
CA ARG A 110 12.38 15.97 -43.24
C ARG A 110 12.48 16.78 -44.53
N ARG A 111 12.23 16.13 -45.67
CA ARG A 111 12.15 16.80 -46.99
C ARG A 111 10.80 17.53 -47.13
N PRO A 112 10.68 18.50 -48.06
CA PRO A 112 9.39 19.10 -48.42
C PRO A 112 8.33 18.09 -48.84
N SER A 113 8.74 16.95 -49.42
CA SER A 113 7.86 15.81 -49.74
C SER A 113 7.29 15.07 -48.52
N GLY A 114 7.69 15.44 -47.30
CA GLY A 114 7.32 14.77 -46.05
C GLY A 114 8.21 13.59 -45.67
N GLN A 115 9.08 13.12 -46.57
CA GLN A 115 9.96 11.99 -46.31
C GLN A 115 11.02 12.32 -45.25
N LYS A 116 11.12 11.49 -44.22
CA LYS A 116 12.18 11.54 -43.21
C LYS A 116 13.42 10.77 -43.69
N TYR A 117 14.62 11.27 -43.40
CA TYR A 117 15.88 10.61 -43.76
C TYR A 117 17.00 11.00 -42.79
N PHE A 118 17.99 10.11 -42.62
CA PHE A 118 19.19 10.43 -41.84
C PHE A 118 20.28 11.07 -42.68
N SER A 119 21.08 11.92 -42.03
CA SER A 119 22.32 12.48 -42.56
C SER A 119 23.40 12.51 -41.48
N ILE A 120 24.66 12.41 -41.90
CA ILE A 120 25.84 12.54 -41.05
C ILE A 120 26.15 14.03 -40.78
N ILE A 121 25.65 14.93 -41.63
CA ILE A 121 25.94 16.36 -41.56
C ILE A 121 25.00 17.03 -40.57
N SER A 122 25.58 17.69 -39.56
CA SER A 122 24.85 18.49 -38.59
C SER A 122 24.25 19.74 -39.22
N PRO A 123 23.12 20.24 -38.70
CA PRO A 123 22.61 21.53 -39.14
C PRO A 123 23.64 22.61 -38.78
N LYS A 124 23.83 23.59 -39.67
CA LYS A 124 24.55 24.81 -39.29
C LYS A 124 23.71 25.54 -38.25
N VAL A 125 24.33 25.82 -37.11
CA VAL A 125 23.83 26.77 -36.11
C VAL A 125 24.10 28.17 -36.61
#